data_AF-A0A9W8EC14-F1
#
_entry.id   AF-A0A9W8EC14-F1
#
_cell.length_a   1.000
_cell.length_b   1.000
_cell.length_c   1.000
_cell.angle_alpha   90.00
_cell.angle_beta   90.00
_cell.angle_gamma   90.00
#
_symmetry.space_group_name_H-M   'P 1'
#
loop_
_entity.id
_entity.type
_entity.pdbx_description
1 polymer ?
#
loop_
_entity_poly.entity_id
_entity_poly.type
_entity_poly.pdbx_seq_one_letter_code
_entity_poly.pdbx_strand_id
1 'polypeptide(L)'
;MGKPGQSEKPSQPAQRVLKPKDVEKARRRAAKIEKKLGKLAAMTEEEQLDMCERQVQRKLEKGARRASRDGSENPYADIMDERTSKKDRKKRLAQLKASIYEKVVAKRSKREEKLARLRGDIAMADNAMQVDAKSLSAASSKKSAAVATTEDSSARPSGWNNWAAAEFESDERKSKFLRFMGIKSSGTEQSGDGASPFASAITKEGANKIHKDLERQFQAGLQKRQQAQCGGRGGLGM
;
A
#
# COMPACT_ATOMS: atom_id res chain seq x y z
N MET A 1 38.93 22.06 -36.93
CA MET A 1 37.96 22.99 -36.32
C MET A 1 36.85 22.18 -35.67
N GLY A 2 36.94 21.95 -34.36
CA GLY A 2 35.94 21.18 -33.59
C GLY A 2 34.97 22.12 -32.88
N LYS A 3 33.67 21.88 -33.00
CA LYS A 3 32.64 22.66 -32.30
C LYS A 3 32.68 22.35 -30.80
N PRO A 4 32.68 23.36 -29.90
CA PRO A 4 32.61 23.14 -28.46
C PRO A 4 31.24 22.57 -28.08
N GLY A 5 31.27 21.46 -27.35
CA GLY A 5 30.09 20.73 -26.89
C GLY A 5 29.24 21.57 -25.94
N GLN A 6 27.94 21.62 -26.21
CA GLN A 6 26.96 22.19 -25.30
C GLN A 6 26.83 21.28 -24.08
N SER A 7 27.23 21.79 -22.92
CA SER A 7 27.00 21.15 -21.64
C SER A 7 25.51 21.21 -21.31
N GLU A 8 24.84 20.06 -21.35
CA GLU A 8 23.47 19.93 -20.87
C GLU A 8 23.44 20.26 -19.37
N LYS A 9 22.81 21.39 -19.02
CA LYS A 9 22.56 21.73 -17.62
C LYS A 9 21.63 20.66 -17.04
N PRO A 10 21.98 20.02 -15.90
CA PRO A 10 21.13 19.03 -15.27
C PRO A 10 19.79 19.70 -14.92
N SER A 11 18.73 19.20 -15.54
CA SER A 11 17.36 19.57 -15.24
C SER A 11 17.13 19.38 -13.75
N GLN A 12 16.93 20.47 -13.01
CA GLN A 12 16.63 20.36 -11.59
C GLN A 12 15.26 19.69 -11.45
N PRO A 13 15.14 18.65 -10.60
CA PRO A 13 13.88 17.97 -10.38
C PRO A 13 12.86 18.98 -9.83
N ALA A 14 11.70 19.08 -10.49
CA ALA A 14 10.62 19.95 -10.06
C ALA A 14 10.32 19.73 -8.57
N GLN A 15 10.56 20.77 -7.77
CA GLN A 15 10.34 20.69 -6.33
C GLN A 15 8.84 20.56 -6.07
N ARG A 16 8.43 19.37 -5.64
CA ARG A 16 7.03 19.09 -5.32
C ARG A 16 6.67 19.79 -4.02
N VAL A 17 6.04 20.96 -4.10
CA VAL A 17 5.53 21.69 -2.94
C VAL A 17 4.44 20.85 -2.27
N LEU A 18 4.71 20.39 -1.04
CA LEU A 18 3.75 19.63 -0.24
C LEU A 18 2.71 20.58 0.35
N LYS A 19 1.43 20.19 0.33
CA LYS A 19 0.36 20.96 0.97
C LYS A 19 0.55 20.94 2.50
N PRO A 20 0.17 21.99 3.25
CA PRO A 20 0.34 22.04 4.71
C PRO A 20 -0.24 20.81 5.46
N LYS A 21 -1.39 20.31 5.01
CA LYS A 21 -2.02 19.09 5.57
C LYS A 21 -1.15 17.83 5.41
N ASP A 22 -0.39 17.75 4.32
CA ASP A 22 0.51 16.62 4.06
C ASP A 22 1.77 16.69 4.93
N VAL A 23 2.27 17.89 5.21
CA VAL A 23 3.40 18.13 6.13
C VAL A 23 3.02 17.72 7.56
N GLU A 24 1.84 18.12 8.04
CA GLU A 24 1.38 17.73 9.38
C GLU A 24 1.20 16.20 9.49
N LYS A 25 0.66 15.57 8.45
CA LYS A 25 0.54 14.10 8.38
C LYS A 25 1.91 13.42 8.37
N ALA A 26 2.90 13.99 7.70
CA ALA A 26 4.28 13.51 7.72
C ALA A 26 4.90 13.63 9.12
N ARG A 27 4.72 14.77 9.80
CA ARG A 27 5.16 14.98 11.20
C ARG A 27 4.56 13.95 12.15
N ARG A 28 3.23 13.72 12.09
CA ARG A 28 2.57 12.68 12.91
C ARG A 28 3.12 11.28 12.62
N ARG A 29 3.47 10.97 11.37
CA ARG A 29 4.10 9.70 10.99
C ARG A 29 5.53 9.59 11.53
N ALA A 30 6.33 10.64 11.41
CA ALA A 30 7.68 10.70 11.96
C ALA A 30 7.67 10.49 13.48
N ALA A 31 6.84 11.23 14.22
CA ALA A 31 6.70 11.08 15.67
C ALA A 31 6.29 9.65 16.09
N LYS A 32 5.39 9.00 15.34
CA LYS A 32 5.03 7.59 15.60
C LYS A 32 6.20 6.64 15.36
N ILE A 33 7.06 6.92 14.37
CA ILE A 33 8.25 6.10 14.10
C ILE A 33 9.30 6.34 15.19
N GLU A 34 9.55 7.58 15.58
CA GLU A 34 10.45 7.93 16.68
C GLU A 34 10.04 7.27 17.99
N LYS A 35 8.75 7.36 18.38
CA LYS A 35 8.26 6.68 19.58
C LYS A 35 8.49 5.17 19.53
N LYS A 36 8.38 4.55 18.35
CA LYS A 36 8.67 3.12 18.18
C LYS A 36 10.16 2.82 18.23
N LEU A 37 11.01 3.66 17.68
CA LEU A 37 12.46 3.51 17.73
C LEU A 37 12.99 3.74 19.14
N GLY A 38 12.51 4.76 19.85
CA GLY A 38 12.83 5.00 21.25
C GLY A 38 12.44 3.82 22.14
N LYS A 39 11.24 3.25 21.95
CA LYS A 39 10.84 2.02 22.66
C LYS A 39 11.76 0.83 22.36
N LEU A 40 12.25 0.70 21.13
CA LEU A 40 13.19 -0.36 20.75
C LEU A 40 14.60 -0.11 21.27
N ALA A 41 15.03 1.15 21.34
CA ALA A 41 16.33 1.54 21.87
C ALA A 41 16.39 1.40 23.40
N ALA A 42 15.27 1.61 24.08
CA ALA A 42 15.13 1.41 25.52
C ALA A 42 15.02 -0.06 25.93
N MET A 43 14.80 -0.98 24.97
CA MET A 43 14.78 -2.41 25.29
C MET A 43 16.19 -2.93 25.51
N THR A 44 16.40 -3.62 26.63
CA THR A 44 17.66 -4.31 26.92
C THR A 44 17.91 -5.44 25.91
N GLU A 45 19.16 -5.88 25.79
CA GLU A 45 19.52 -6.99 24.90
C GLU A 45 18.75 -8.27 25.27
N GLU A 46 18.52 -8.51 26.56
CA GLU A 46 17.71 -9.65 27.04
C GLU A 46 16.25 -9.56 26.58
N GLU A 47 15.62 -8.39 26.68
CA GLU A 47 14.25 -8.19 26.19
C GLU A 47 14.17 -8.35 24.66
N GLN A 48 15.21 -7.94 23.93
CA GLN A 48 15.28 -8.14 22.48
C GLN A 48 15.41 -9.62 22.12
N LEU A 49 16.17 -10.40 22.89
CA LEU A 49 16.31 -11.84 22.75
C LEU A 49 14.99 -12.56 23.07
N ASP A 50 14.33 -12.23 24.17
CA ASP A 50 13.02 -12.81 24.53
C ASP A 50 11.96 -12.49 23.47
N MET A 51 11.93 -11.24 22.96
CA MET A 51 11.05 -10.89 21.84
C MET A 51 11.35 -11.74 20.59
N CYS A 52 12.62 -12.00 20.27
CA CYS A 52 12.99 -12.86 19.14
C CYS A 52 12.55 -14.30 19.38
N GLU A 53 12.73 -14.83 20.59
CA GLU A 53 12.32 -16.19 20.96
C GLU A 53 10.80 -16.37 20.88
N ARG A 54 10.02 -15.42 21.41
CA ARG A 54 8.56 -15.39 21.24
C ARG A 54 8.13 -15.31 19.77
N GLN A 55 8.87 -14.59 18.93
CA GLN A 55 8.59 -14.54 17.48
C GLN A 55 8.89 -15.87 16.78
N VAL A 56 9.95 -16.58 17.18
CA VAL A 56 10.27 -17.93 16.69
C VAL A 56 9.11 -18.87 17.04
N GLN A 57 8.72 -18.92 18.32
CA GLN A 57 7.63 -19.77 18.81
C GLN A 57 6.32 -19.50 18.07
N ARG A 58 5.90 -18.23 17.94
CA ARG A 58 4.69 -17.87 17.19
C ARG A 58 4.73 -18.30 15.73
N LYS A 59 5.90 -18.27 15.08
CA LYS A 59 6.04 -18.72 13.69
C LYS A 59 5.92 -20.24 13.58
N LEU A 60 6.55 -20.97 14.49
CA LEU A 60 6.45 -22.43 14.55
C LEU A 60 4.99 -22.85 14.76
N GLU A 61 4.30 -22.23 15.72
CA GLU A 61 2.90 -22.50 16.03
C GLU A 61 1.98 -22.14 14.86
N LYS A 62 2.19 -20.98 14.23
CA LYS A 62 1.40 -20.56 13.06
C LYS A 62 1.64 -21.46 11.85
N GLY A 63 2.85 -21.97 11.68
CA GLY A 63 3.19 -22.97 10.67
C GLY A 63 2.43 -24.28 10.90
N ALA A 64 2.47 -24.79 12.14
CA ALA A 64 1.75 -25.99 12.54
C ALA A 64 0.22 -25.85 12.36
N ARG A 65 -0.37 -24.72 12.78
CA ARG A 65 -1.81 -24.45 12.59
C ARG A 65 -2.23 -24.38 11.12
N ARG A 66 -1.38 -23.85 10.23
CA ARG A 66 -1.64 -23.79 8.78
C ARG A 66 -1.54 -25.17 8.15
N ALA A 67 -0.49 -25.92 8.48
CA ALA A 67 -0.30 -27.29 8.03
C ALA A 67 -1.48 -28.18 8.40
N SER A 68 -1.96 -28.11 9.65
CA SER A 68 -3.13 -28.84 10.10
C SER A 68 -4.42 -28.45 9.37
N ARG A 69 -4.57 -27.18 8.97
CA ARG A 69 -5.76 -26.70 8.27
C ARG A 69 -5.80 -27.08 6.79
N ASP A 70 -4.65 -27.01 6.12
CA ASP A 70 -4.56 -27.14 4.67
C ASP A 70 -4.09 -28.55 4.25
N GLY A 71 -3.79 -29.45 5.20
CA GLY A 71 -3.22 -30.77 4.94
C GLY A 71 -1.80 -30.74 4.35
N SER A 72 -1.19 -29.55 4.29
CA SER A 72 0.16 -29.36 3.77
C SER A 72 1.20 -29.72 4.82
N GLU A 73 2.34 -30.27 4.42
CA GLU A 73 3.47 -30.50 5.33
C GLU A 73 3.87 -29.21 6.06
N ASN A 74 4.10 -29.34 7.38
CA ASN A 74 4.59 -28.22 8.17
C ASN A 74 6.05 -27.95 7.78
N PRO A 75 6.40 -26.75 7.28
CA PRO A 75 7.78 -26.44 6.88
C PRO A 75 8.77 -26.44 8.06
N TYR A 76 8.26 -26.62 9.29
CA TYR A 76 9.04 -26.75 10.50
C TYR A 76 8.86 -28.12 11.19
N ALA A 77 8.23 -29.11 10.54
CA ALA A 77 8.03 -30.45 11.09
C ALA A 77 9.36 -31.06 11.54
N ASP A 78 10.40 -31.01 10.72
CA ASP A 78 11.73 -31.54 11.05
C ASP A 78 12.37 -30.93 12.30
N ILE A 79 12.02 -29.69 12.66
CA ILE A 79 12.57 -29.03 13.86
C ILE A 79 11.87 -29.55 15.13
N MET A 80 10.64 -30.02 14.96
CA MET A 80 9.80 -30.58 16.02
C MET A 80 9.87 -32.10 16.09
N ASP A 81 10.40 -32.77 15.06
CA ASP A 81 10.56 -34.22 15.04
C ASP A 81 11.66 -34.67 16.03
N GLU A 82 11.22 -35.39 17.06
CA GLU A 82 12.06 -35.94 18.12
C GLU A 82 13.05 -37.00 17.63
N ARG A 83 12.83 -37.56 16.44
CA ARG A 83 13.72 -38.57 15.84
C ARG A 83 15.02 -37.98 15.30
N THR A 84 15.10 -36.66 15.11
CA THR A 84 16.32 -35.99 14.67
C THR A 84 17.35 -35.91 15.79
N SER A 85 18.64 -36.06 15.47
CA SER A 85 19.72 -35.97 16.46
C SER A 85 19.63 -34.66 17.26
N LYS A 86 19.77 -34.73 18.59
CA LYS A 86 19.79 -33.55 19.48
C LYS A 86 20.75 -32.46 18.98
N LYS A 87 21.87 -32.87 18.36
CA LYS A 87 22.88 -31.97 17.78
C LYS A 87 22.35 -31.22 16.55
N ASP A 88 21.65 -31.90 15.66
CA ASP A 88 21.08 -31.30 14.44
C ASP A 88 19.91 -30.38 14.76
N ARG A 89 19.05 -30.77 15.70
CA ARG A 89 17.96 -29.93 16.19
C ARG A 89 18.47 -28.63 16.78
N LYS A 90 19.52 -28.69 17.61
CA LYS A 90 20.18 -27.49 18.19
C LYS A 90 20.74 -26.58 17.10
N LYS A 91 21.40 -27.14 16.08
CA LYS A 91 21.96 -26.37 14.95
C LYS A 91 20.86 -25.69 14.11
N ARG A 92 19.79 -26.40 13.77
CA ARG A 92 18.65 -25.83 13.01
C ARG A 92 17.93 -24.74 13.79
N LEU A 93 17.74 -24.92 15.10
CA LEU A 93 17.13 -23.91 15.96
C LEU A 93 18.00 -22.65 16.05
N ALA A 94 19.33 -22.81 16.19
CA ALA A 94 20.27 -21.69 16.19
C ALA A 94 20.25 -20.94 14.85
N GLN A 95 20.21 -21.65 13.72
CA GLN A 95 20.09 -21.04 12.39
C GLN A 95 18.77 -20.27 12.22
N LEU A 96 17.66 -20.81 12.73
CA LEU A 96 16.36 -20.12 12.71
C LEU A 96 16.37 -18.86 13.58
N LYS A 97 16.97 -18.93 14.78
CA LYS A 97 17.17 -17.77 15.66
C LYS A 97 18.00 -16.69 14.98
N ALA A 98 19.13 -17.06 14.35
CA ALA A 98 19.99 -16.12 13.62
C ALA A 98 19.25 -15.45 12.43
N SER A 99 18.53 -16.22 11.61
CA SER A 99 17.75 -15.67 10.48
C SER A 99 16.65 -14.70 10.95
N ILE A 100 16.06 -14.94 12.11
CA ILE A 100 15.05 -14.04 12.68
C ILE A 100 15.70 -12.76 13.21
N TYR A 101 16.82 -12.88 13.92
CA TYR A 101 17.59 -11.73 14.41
C TYR A 101 18.00 -10.81 13.25
N GLU A 102 18.57 -11.36 12.18
CA GLU A 102 18.94 -10.61 10.98
C GLU A 102 17.74 -9.88 10.36
N LYS A 103 16.57 -10.53 10.28
CA LYS A 103 15.33 -9.90 9.80
C LYS A 103 14.84 -8.77 10.71
N VAL A 104 15.07 -8.86 12.02
CA VAL A 104 14.72 -7.81 12.98
C VAL A 104 15.65 -6.62 12.82
N VAL A 105 16.96 -6.85 12.73
CA VAL A 105 17.98 -5.81 12.50
C VAL A 105 17.73 -5.10 11.16
N ALA A 106 17.50 -5.84 10.07
CA ALA A 106 17.19 -5.27 8.77
C ALA A 106 15.91 -4.42 8.78
N LYS A 107 14.89 -4.82 9.54
CA LYS A 107 13.66 -4.02 9.71
C LYS A 107 13.89 -2.75 10.52
N ARG A 108 14.82 -2.76 11.49
CA ARG A 108 15.20 -1.59 12.26
C ARG A 108 15.91 -0.57 11.37
N SER A 109 16.92 -1.00 10.63
CA SER A 109 17.64 -0.16 9.65
C SER A 109 16.69 0.51 8.64
N LYS A 110 15.75 -0.25 8.05
CA LYS A 110 14.72 0.30 7.15
C LYS A 110 13.81 1.34 7.81
N ARG A 111 13.54 1.23 9.12
CA ARG A 111 12.73 2.20 9.86
C ARG A 111 13.52 3.47 10.14
N GLU A 112 14.78 3.35 10.48
CA GLU A 112 15.70 4.48 10.68
C GLU A 112 15.89 5.26 9.38
N GLU A 113 16.13 4.57 8.25
CA GLU A 113 16.22 5.20 6.93
C GLU A 113 14.91 5.94 6.57
N LYS A 114 13.75 5.31 6.80
CA LYS A 114 12.46 5.94 6.54
C LYS A 114 12.24 7.18 7.41
N LEU A 115 12.70 7.16 8.65
CA LEU A 115 12.63 8.32 9.53
C LEU A 115 13.53 9.46 9.03
N ALA A 116 14.75 9.14 8.61
CA ALA A 116 15.68 10.11 8.05
C ALA A 116 15.10 10.82 6.81
N ARG A 117 14.47 10.06 5.90
CA ARG A 117 13.76 10.65 4.74
C ARG A 117 12.63 11.58 5.15
N LEU A 118 11.77 11.15 6.10
CA LEU A 118 10.68 11.99 6.58
C LEU A 118 11.16 13.27 7.26
N ARG A 119 12.27 13.21 8.02
CA ARG A 119 12.88 14.40 8.63
C ARG A 119 13.41 15.37 7.56
N GLY A 120 14.03 14.85 6.50
CA GLY A 120 14.46 15.66 5.35
C GLY A 120 13.30 16.37 4.66
N ASP A 121 12.20 15.65 4.40
CA ASP A 121 11.00 16.23 3.77
C ASP A 121 10.37 17.33 4.64
N ILE A 122 10.33 17.13 5.97
CA ILE A 122 9.81 18.12 6.92
C ILE A 122 10.71 19.36 6.94
N ALA A 123 12.03 19.19 7.01
CA ALA A 123 12.98 20.31 7.03
C ALA A 123 12.93 21.16 5.74
N MET A 124 12.76 20.52 4.57
CA MET A 124 12.57 21.20 3.29
C MET A 124 11.27 22.02 3.28
N ALA A 125 10.18 21.44 3.79
CA ALA A 125 8.89 22.13 3.87
C ALA A 125 8.89 23.32 4.83
N ASP A 126 9.57 23.21 5.97
CA ASP A 126 9.66 24.29 6.95
C ASP A 126 10.46 25.49 6.41
N ASN A 127 11.55 25.23 5.69
CA ASN A 127 12.29 26.29 4.99
C ASN A 127 11.43 26.98 3.91
N ALA A 128 10.66 26.22 3.13
CA ALA A 128 9.78 26.79 2.10
C ALA A 128 8.69 27.70 2.71
N MET A 129 8.05 27.30 3.80
CA MET A 129 7.04 28.13 4.47
C MET A 129 7.62 29.41 5.10
N GLN A 130 8.89 29.42 5.49
CA GLN A 130 9.55 30.61 6.04
C GLN A 130 9.83 31.67 4.97
N VAL A 131 10.08 31.27 3.71
CA VAL A 131 10.31 32.18 2.59
C VAL A 131 9.00 32.87 2.17
N ASP A 132 7.89 32.13 2.16
CA ASP A 132 6.57 32.70 1.84
C ASP A 132 6.07 33.67 2.93
N ALA A 133 6.31 33.37 4.22
CA ALA A 133 5.93 34.27 5.32
C ALA A 133 6.66 35.62 5.29
N LYS A 134 7.88 35.69 4.73
CA LYS A 134 8.63 36.94 4.54
C LYS A 134 8.25 37.69 3.27
N SER A 135 7.61 37.04 2.29
CA SER A 135 7.16 37.67 1.04
C SER A 135 5.72 38.21 1.11
N LEU A 136 4.90 37.73 2.03
CA LEU A 136 3.49 38.14 2.19
C LEU A 136 3.28 39.35 3.11
N SER A 137 4.34 39.94 3.68
CA SER A 137 4.28 41.21 4.41
C SER A 137 4.26 42.45 3.49
N ALA A 138 4.32 42.28 2.16
CA ALA A 138 4.48 43.40 1.22
C ALA A 138 3.36 43.55 0.16
N ALA A 139 2.42 42.61 -0.01
CA ALA A 139 1.40 42.78 -1.04
C ALA A 139 0.14 41.94 -0.77
N SER A 140 -0.96 42.61 -0.43
CA SER A 140 -2.31 42.11 -0.78
C SER A 140 -3.37 43.18 -0.55
N SER A 141 -3.62 43.98 -1.59
CA SER A 141 -4.93 44.58 -1.84
C SER A 141 -5.41 44.12 -3.23
N LYS A 142 -6.73 43.93 -3.36
CA LYS A 142 -7.57 43.71 -4.57
C LYS A 142 -7.99 42.27 -4.96
N LYS A 143 -9.14 41.87 -4.39
CA LYS A 143 -10.50 41.69 -5.00
C LYS A 143 -10.71 40.88 -6.31
N SER A 144 -11.57 39.84 -6.19
CA SER A 144 -12.67 39.34 -7.09
C SER A 144 -12.34 38.95 -8.56
N ALA A 145 -13.03 38.05 -9.27
CA ALA A 145 -14.38 37.48 -9.19
C ALA A 145 -14.46 36.14 -9.97
N ALA A 146 -15.54 35.39 -9.74
CA ALA A 146 -15.91 34.14 -10.38
C ALA A 146 -16.49 34.34 -11.80
N VAL A 147 -16.36 33.32 -12.66
CA VAL A 147 -17.14 33.15 -13.88
C VAL A 147 -17.60 31.68 -13.98
N ALA A 148 -18.89 31.51 -14.20
CA ALA A 148 -19.62 30.27 -14.47
C ALA A 148 -20.23 30.34 -15.89
N THR A 149 -20.40 29.19 -16.53
CA THR A 149 -21.25 28.87 -17.72
C THR A 149 -21.31 27.32 -17.77
N THR A 150 -22.42 26.54 -17.67
CA THR A 150 -23.71 26.37 -18.42
C THR A 150 -23.47 26.02 -19.90
N GLU A 151 -23.98 24.96 -20.55
CA GLU A 151 -25.23 24.13 -20.51
C GLU A 151 -24.98 22.73 -21.15
N ASP A 152 -25.56 21.62 -20.65
CA ASP A 152 -26.83 20.93 -21.03
C ASP A 152 -26.71 19.90 -22.19
N SER A 153 -26.88 18.61 -21.84
CA SER A 153 -27.45 17.61 -22.73
C SER A 153 -28.14 16.51 -21.92
N SER A 154 -29.40 16.27 -22.24
CA SER A 154 -30.25 15.32 -21.54
C SER A 154 -29.76 13.88 -21.71
N ALA A 155 -29.37 13.24 -20.62
CA ALA A 155 -29.42 11.80 -20.47
C ALA A 155 -29.74 11.48 -19.01
N ARG A 156 -30.72 10.59 -18.80
CA ARG A 156 -31.12 10.06 -17.47
C ARG A 156 -29.89 9.82 -16.58
N PRO A 157 -29.97 10.03 -15.24
CA PRO A 157 -28.85 9.81 -14.34
C PRO A 157 -28.48 8.32 -14.31
N SER A 158 -27.68 7.91 -15.28
CA SER A 158 -26.92 6.69 -15.27
C SER A 158 -25.91 6.87 -14.15
N GLY A 159 -25.91 5.95 -13.17
CA GLY A 159 -25.16 6.11 -11.93
C GLY A 159 -23.71 6.53 -12.19
N TRP A 160 -23.10 7.18 -11.18
CA TRP A 160 -21.74 7.78 -11.18
C TRP A 160 -20.66 7.04 -12.00
N ASN A 161 -20.80 5.73 -12.20
CA ASN A 161 -19.85 4.87 -12.88
C ASN A 161 -20.21 4.53 -14.35
N ASN A 162 -20.84 5.43 -15.10
CA ASN A 162 -21.07 5.23 -16.54
C ASN A 162 -19.93 5.81 -17.39
N TRP A 163 -18.92 4.98 -17.65
CA TRP A 163 -17.79 5.32 -18.52
C TRP A 163 -18.17 5.49 -20.00
N ALA A 164 -19.33 4.98 -20.44
CA ALA A 164 -19.83 5.17 -21.80
C ALA A 164 -20.41 6.58 -22.00
N ALA A 165 -20.78 7.27 -20.92
CA ALA A 165 -21.23 8.66 -20.94
C ALA A 165 -20.08 9.66 -20.75
N ALA A 166 -18.84 9.20 -20.56
CA ALA A 166 -17.70 10.10 -20.49
C ALA A 166 -17.47 10.76 -21.87
N GLU A 167 -17.27 12.08 -21.83
CA GLU A 167 -16.98 12.89 -23.01
C GLU A 167 -15.49 12.73 -23.35
N PHE A 168 -15.22 12.18 -24.53
CA PHE A 168 -13.86 12.02 -25.06
C PHE A 168 -13.74 12.89 -26.31
N GLU A 169 -12.57 13.50 -26.50
CA GLU A 169 -12.26 14.34 -27.67
C GLU A 169 -12.35 13.57 -29.01
N SER A 170 -12.26 12.23 -28.99
CA SER A 170 -12.45 11.40 -30.19
C SER A 170 -13.10 10.05 -29.89
N ASP A 171 -13.99 9.63 -30.79
CA ASP A 171 -14.71 8.34 -30.68
C ASP A 171 -13.76 7.13 -30.78
N GLU A 172 -12.64 7.27 -31.49
CA GLU A 172 -11.60 6.25 -31.52
C GLU A 172 -10.92 6.03 -30.15
N ARG A 173 -10.69 7.11 -29.39
CA ARG A 173 -10.15 7.00 -28.03
C ARG A 173 -11.19 6.41 -27.09
N LYS A 174 -12.45 6.82 -27.21
CA LYS A 174 -13.57 6.27 -26.44
C LYS A 174 -13.71 4.78 -26.64
N SER A 175 -13.71 4.30 -27.89
CA SER A 175 -13.83 2.87 -28.20
C SER A 175 -12.64 2.05 -27.70
N LYS A 176 -11.40 2.55 -27.85
CA LYS A 176 -10.20 1.91 -27.29
C LYS A 176 -10.25 1.85 -25.76
N PHE A 177 -10.66 2.94 -25.12
CA PHE A 177 -10.82 3.01 -23.67
C PHE A 177 -11.89 2.04 -23.16
N LEU A 178 -13.06 2.01 -23.78
CA LEU A 178 -14.13 1.08 -23.42
C LEU A 178 -13.70 -0.38 -23.63
N ARG A 179 -13.00 -0.68 -24.72
CA ARG A 179 -12.42 -2.00 -24.98
C ARG A 179 -11.37 -2.38 -23.91
N PHE A 180 -10.51 -1.44 -23.51
CA PHE A 180 -9.54 -1.65 -22.44
C PHE A 180 -10.21 -1.90 -21.09
N MET A 181 -11.28 -1.17 -20.80
CA MET A 181 -12.09 -1.35 -19.58
C MET A 181 -13.00 -2.59 -19.62
N GLY A 182 -13.02 -3.33 -20.73
CA GLY A 182 -13.86 -4.52 -20.91
C GLY A 182 -15.35 -4.22 -21.09
N ILE A 183 -15.71 -2.96 -21.33
CA ILE A 183 -17.10 -2.55 -21.58
C ILE A 183 -17.35 -2.75 -23.07
N LYS A 184 -18.09 -3.80 -23.41
CA LYS A 184 -18.60 -4.01 -24.77
C LYS A 184 -19.56 -2.87 -25.08
N SER A 185 -19.25 -2.07 -26.10
CA SER A 185 -20.18 -1.07 -26.62
C SER A 185 -21.45 -1.80 -27.07
N SER A 186 -22.56 -1.55 -26.39
CA SER A 186 -23.87 -2.10 -26.69
C SER A 186 -24.34 -1.54 -28.02
N GLY A 187 -23.95 -2.18 -29.12
CA GLY A 187 -24.26 -1.67 -30.46
C GLY A 187 -23.88 -2.61 -31.59
N THR A 188 -23.69 -3.91 -31.32
CA THR A 188 -23.75 -4.93 -32.37
C THR A 188 -24.04 -6.28 -31.73
N GLU A 189 -25.24 -6.79 -31.94
CA GLU A 189 -25.57 -8.19 -31.68
C GLU A 189 -24.77 -9.05 -32.66
N GLN A 190 -23.72 -9.70 -32.17
CA GLN A 190 -23.20 -10.90 -32.80
C GLN A 190 -22.92 -11.93 -31.71
N SER A 191 -23.83 -12.88 -31.61
CA SER A 191 -23.62 -14.21 -31.05
C SER A 191 -22.37 -14.79 -31.69
N GLY A 192 -21.28 -14.81 -30.94
CA GLY A 192 -20.02 -15.39 -31.35
C GLY A 192 -19.29 -15.87 -30.11
N ASP A 193 -19.32 -17.19 -29.93
CA ASP A 193 -18.50 -17.96 -29.01
C ASP A 193 -17.02 -17.88 -29.44
N GLY A 194 -16.51 -16.65 -29.48
CA GLY A 194 -15.15 -16.32 -29.84
C GLY A 194 -14.27 -16.61 -28.64
N ALA A 195 -13.78 -17.84 -28.57
CA ALA A 195 -12.64 -18.20 -27.74
C ALA A 195 -11.57 -17.11 -27.87
N SER A 196 -11.33 -16.41 -26.76
CA SER A 196 -10.22 -15.47 -26.64
C SER A 196 -8.92 -16.14 -27.11
N PRO A 197 -8.11 -15.53 -28.01
CA PRO A 197 -6.80 -16.07 -28.39
C PRO A 197 -5.82 -16.08 -27.20
N PHE A 198 -6.18 -15.41 -26.10
CA PHE A 198 -5.62 -15.71 -24.79
C PHE A 198 -6.46 -16.83 -24.18
N ALA A 199 -6.08 -18.08 -24.44
CA ALA A 199 -6.38 -19.16 -23.51
C ALA A 199 -5.98 -18.64 -22.13
N SER A 200 -6.93 -18.48 -21.21
CA SER A 200 -6.66 -17.88 -19.90
C SER A 200 -5.43 -18.57 -19.32
N ALA A 201 -4.39 -17.80 -18.99
CA ALA A 201 -3.17 -18.29 -18.31
C ALA A 201 -3.46 -18.87 -16.91
N ILE A 202 -4.73 -19.03 -16.57
CA ILE A 202 -5.30 -19.47 -15.33
C ILE A 202 -5.97 -20.81 -15.64
N THR A 203 -5.39 -21.89 -15.15
CA THR A 203 -5.99 -23.23 -15.22
C THR A 203 -7.34 -23.23 -14.49
N LYS A 204 -8.23 -24.19 -14.78
CA LYS A 204 -9.52 -24.34 -14.08
C LYS A 204 -9.35 -24.39 -12.54
N GLU A 205 -8.27 -24.97 -12.07
CA GLU A 205 -7.87 -25.00 -10.66
C GLU A 205 -7.45 -23.61 -10.14
N GLY A 206 -6.69 -22.85 -10.93
CA GLY A 206 -6.36 -21.46 -10.64
C GLY A 206 -7.60 -20.57 -10.55
N ALA A 207 -8.57 -20.76 -11.45
CA ALA A 207 -9.83 -20.02 -11.44
C ALA A 207 -10.65 -20.32 -10.17
N ASN A 208 -10.75 -21.60 -9.78
CA ASN A 208 -11.41 -22.01 -8.54
C ASN A 208 -10.71 -21.44 -7.29
N LYS A 209 -9.37 -21.37 -7.31
CA LYS A 209 -8.59 -20.80 -6.21
C LYS A 209 -8.79 -19.29 -6.11
N ILE A 210 -8.80 -18.58 -7.23
CA ILE A 210 -9.08 -17.14 -7.29
C ILE A 210 -10.51 -16.87 -6.81
N HIS A 211 -11.50 -17.64 -7.28
CA HIS A 211 -12.88 -17.53 -6.84
C HIS A 211 -13.02 -17.71 -5.33
N LYS A 212 -12.40 -18.76 -4.76
CA LYS A 212 -12.40 -19.00 -3.31
C LYS A 212 -11.72 -17.87 -2.52
N ASP A 213 -10.64 -17.29 -3.04
CA ASP A 213 -9.94 -16.19 -2.37
C ASP A 213 -10.76 -14.90 -2.42
N LEU A 214 -11.39 -14.59 -3.54
CA LEU A 214 -12.30 -13.45 -3.70
C LEU A 214 -13.52 -13.58 -2.77
N GLU A 215 -14.13 -14.75 -2.70
CA GLU A 215 -15.24 -15.03 -1.79
C GLU A 215 -14.83 -14.82 -0.32
N ARG A 216 -13.64 -15.31 0.07
CA ARG A 216 -13.11 -15.10 1.42
C ARG A 216 -12.89 -13.62 1.73
N GLN A 217 -12.34 -12.84 0.79
CA GLN A 217 -12.13 -11.40 0.98
C GLN A 217 -13.46 -10.65 1.10
N PHE A 218 -14.45 -11.04 0.30
CA PHE A 218 -15.80 -10.48 0.35
C PHE A 218 -16.47 -10.72 1.71
N GLN A 219 -16.47 -11.97 2.19
CA GLN A 219 -17.02 -12.32 3.49
C GLN A 219 -16.29 -11.64 4.65
N ALA A 220 -14.95 -11.57 4.60
CA ALA A 220 -14.16 -10.86 5.60
C ALA A 220 -14.49 -9.35 5.63
N GLY A 221 -14.75 -8.75 4.47
CA GLY A 221 -15.20 -7.36 4.34
C GLY A 221 -16.59 -7.13 4.94
N LEU A 222 -17.52 -8.06 4.74
CA LEU A 222 -18.86 -8.00 5.35
C LEU A 222 -18.79 -8.08 6.88
N GLN A 223 -18.04 -9.03 7.44
CA GLN A 223 -17.87 -9.16 8.90
C GLN A 223 -17.26 -7.90 9.53
N LYS A 224 -16.27 -7.29 8.87
CA LYS A 224 -15.64 -6.05 9.34
C LYS A 224 -16.63 -4.88 9.36
N ARG A 225 -17.53 -4.79 8.38
CA ARG A 225 -18.60 -3.77 8.37
C ARG A 225 -19.63 -4.02 9.46
N GLN A 226 -20.02 -5.27 9.65
CA GLN A 226 -20.94 -5.64 10.73
C GLN A 226 -20.37 -5.29 12.11
N GLN A 227 -19.08 -5.58 12.36
CA GLN A 227 -18.41 -5.19 13.60
C GLN A 227 -18.31 -3.67 13.76
N ALA A 228 -18.02 -2.93 12.69
CA ALA A 228 -17.97 -1.47 12.74
C ALA A 228 -19.34 -0.83 12.99
N GLN A 229 -20.43 -1.44 12.50
CA GLN A 229 -21.79 -0.95 12.72
C GLN A 229 -22.35 -1.36 14.09
N CYS A 230 -22.02 -2.55 14.60
CA CYS A 230 -22.44 -2.99 15.92
C CYS A 230 -21.60 -2.41 17.07
N GLY A 231 -20.38 -1.93 16.82
CA GLY A 231 -19.48 -1.38 17.85
C GLY A 231 -19.59 0.14 18.09
N GLY A 232 -20.51 0.85 17.42
CA GLY A 232 -20.55 2.32 17.40
C GLY A 232 -21.66 2.99 18.21
N ARG A 233 -22.35 2.28 19.10
CA ARG A 233 -23.53 2.79 19.83
C ARG A 233 -23.39 2.77 21.36
N GLY A 234 -22.18 2.97 21.89
CA GLY A 234 -21.93 2.88 23.34
C GLY A 234 -20.87 3.83 23.87
N GLY A 235 -20.97 5.14 23.63
CA GLY A 235 -20.11 6.09 24.36
C GLY A 235 -20.10 7.52 23.85
N LEU A 236 -21.25 8.19 23.90
CA LEU A 236 -21.39 9.65 23.95
C LEU A 236 -22.81 9.91 24.47
N GLY A 237 -22.96 9.84 25.79
CA GLY A 237 -24.22 10.08 26.49
C GLY A 237 -24.09 9.75 27.97
N MET A 238 -23.99 10.81 28.79
CA MET A 238 -23.68 10.91 30.22
C MET A 238 -22.20 10.84 30.60
#